data_AF-A0A7V8VRG9-F1
#
_entry.id   AF-A0A7V8VRG9-F1
#
_cell.length_a   1.000
_cell.length_b   1.000
_cell.length_c   1.000
_cell.angle_alpha   90.00
_cell.angle_beta   90.00
_cell.angle_gamma   90.00
#
_symmetry.space_group_name_H-M   'P 1'
#
loop_
_entity.id
_entity.type
_entity.pdbx_description
1 polymer ?
#
loop_
_entity_poly.entity_id
_entity_poly.type
_entity_poly.pdbx_seq_one_letter_code
_entity_poly.pdbx_strand_id
1 'polypeptide(L)'
;MLHANPVFGARLAEEPQRDRVQQAVDQMLEELSSRGHSQGNGSSSPLVREVHGAKGKYTLRGSYLGAPDAEAGTTVFITLALTAVEPLSEQALQQRFGLTRRESEVARLIVEGKSNLAIATALGISPHTAHHYTERVLLKLAVRSRGEIAAKVLGLSFQETE
;
A
#
# COMPACT_ATOMS: atom_id res chain seq x y z
N MET A 1 -8.58 21.44 -13.02
CA MET A 1 -8.62 20.13 -13.72
C MET A 1 -7.50 19.28 -13.13
N LEU A 2 -7.80 18.11 -12.55
CA LEU A 2 -6.78 17.26 -11.91
C LEU A 2 -5.98 16.51 -12.98
N HIS A 3 -4.75 16.91 -13.23
CA HIS A 3 -3.85 16.17 -14.11
C HIS A 3 -3.10 15.11 -13.31
N ALA A 4 -3.67 13.91 -13.23
CA ALA A 4 -2.96 12.76 -12.68
C ALA A 4 -2.05 12.14 -13.76
N ASN A 5 -0.82 11.80 -13.38
CA ASN A 5 0.04 10.97 -14.24
C ASN A 5 -0.70 9.64 -14.52
N PRO A 6 -0.84 9.18 -15.78
CA PRO A 6 -1.53 7.93 -16.09
C PRO A 6 -0.94 6.72 -15.35
N VAL A 7 0.37 6.73 -15.05
CA VAL A 7 1.05 5.71 -14.23
C VAL A 7 0.54 5.71 -12.78
N PHE A 8 0.18 6.88 -12.24
CA PHE A 8 -0.40 7.04 -10.91
C PHE A 8 -1.79 6.40 -10.85
N GLY A 9 -2.63 6.66 -11.85
CA GLY A 9 -3.97 6.07 -11.95
C GLY A 9 -3.94 4.55 -12.04
N ALA A 10 -3.01 3.98 -12.81
CA ALA A 10 -2.82 2.53 -12.93
C ALA A 10 -2.35 1.90 -11.60
N ARG A 11 -1.40 2.52 -10.88
CA ARG A 11 -0.94 2.00 -9.59
C ARG A 11 -1.96 2.11 -8.47
N LEU A 12 -2.77 3.19 -8.44
CA LEU A 12 -3.88 3.33 -7.49
C LEU A 12 -5.03 2.35 -7.78
N ALA A 13 -5.22 1.94 -9.03
CA ALA A 13 -6.24 0.94 -9.38
C ALA A 13 -5.94 -0.43 -8.77
N GLU A 14 -4.66 -0.74 -8.53
CA GLU A 14 -4.21 -1.98 -7.85
C GLU A 14 -4.15 -1.86 -6.31
N GLU A 15 -4.58 -0.73 -5.74
CA GLU A 15 -4.52 -0.46 -4.31
C GLU A 15 -5.85 -0.85 -3.62
N PRO A 16 -5.89 -1.91 -2.79
CA PRO A 16 -7.12 -2.33 -2.12
C PRO A 16 -7.73 -1.27 -1.18
N GLN A 17 -6.95 -0.25 -0.82
CA GLN A 17 -7.39 0.92 -0.04
C GLN A 17 -7.39 2.21 -0.88
N ARG A 18 -7.65 2.10 -2.19
CA ARG A 18 -7.74 3.24 -3.12
C ARG A 18 -8.58 4.38 -2.55
N ASP A 19 -9.70 4.08 -1.92
CA ASP A 19 -10.61 5.09 -1.37
C ASP A 19 -9.94 5.97 -0.30
N ARG A 20 -9.06 5.39 0.54
CA ARG A 20 -8.31 6.16 1.55
C ARG A 20 -7.25 7.05 0.95
N VAL A 21 -6.48 6.51 -0.01
CA VAL A 21 -5.43 7.29 -0.68
C VAL A 21 -6.07 8.41 -1.50
N GLN A 22 -7.18 8.14 -2.20
CA GLN A 22 -7.95 9.12 -2.93
C GLN A 22 -8.54 10.20 -2.01
N GLN A 23 -9.15 9.80 -0.89
CA GLN A 23 -9.68 10.75 0.09
C GLN A 23 -8.58 11.65 0.69
N ALA A 24 -7.38 11.12 0.90
CA ALA A 24 -6.24 11.91 1.36
C ALA A 24 -5.73 12.89 0.29
N VAL A 25 -5.77 12.50 -0.99
CA VAL A 25 -5.47 13.40 -2.12
C VAL A 25 -6.53 14.50 -2.22
N ASP A 26 -7.81 14.16 -2.13
CA ASP A 26 -8.92 15.12 -2.24
C ASP A 26 -8.88 16.15 -1.09
N GLN A 27 -8.63 15.70 0.14
CA GLN A 27 -8.42 16.61 1.29
C GLN A 27 -7.22 17.54 1.08
N MET A 28 -6.12 17.02 0.52
CA MET A 28 -4.94 17.82 0.24
C MET A 28 -5.20 18.85 -0.88
N LEU A 29 -6.01 18.50 -1.89
CA LEU A 29 -6.43 19.41 -2.95
C LEU A 29 -7.30 20.55 -2.39
N GLU A 30 -8.27 20.26 -1.53
CA GLU A 30 -9.09 21.28 -0.86
C GLU A 30 -8.22 22.21 0.01
N GLU A 31 -7.30 21.64 0.78
CA GLU A 31 -6.40 22.41 1.65
C GLU A 31 -5.46 23.32 0.85
N LEU A 32 -4.88 22.82 -0.24
CA LEU A 32 -4.01 23.62 -1.12
C LEU A 32 -4.78 24.66 -1.91
N SER A 33 -6.01 24.35 -2.34
CA SER A 33 -6.87 25.32 -3.02
C SER A 33 -7.24 26.45 -2.07
N SER A 34 -7.67 26.17 -0.84
CA SER A 34 -8.02 27.20 0.15
C SER A 34 -6.84 28.12 0.51
N ARG A 35 -5.62 27.58 0.59
CA ARG A 35 -4.39 28.36 0.82
C ARG A 35 -3.97 29.19 -0.40
N GLY A 36 -4.10 28.63 -1.61
CA GLY A 36 -3.78 29.34 -2.84
C GLY A 36 -4.66 30.56 -3.10
N HIS A 37 -5.93 30.53 -2.66
CA HIS A 37 -6.84 31.68 -2.76
C HIS A 37 -6.54 32.78 -1.72
N SER A 38 -5.90 32.44 -0.60
CA SER A 38 -5.61 33.39 0.49
C SER A 38 -4.19 33.95 0.44
N GLN A 39 -3.21 33.22 -0.08
CA GLN A 39 -1.85 33.71 -0.35
C GLN A 39 -1.70 34.06 -1.84
N GLY A 40 -2.02 35.31 -2.21
CA GLY A 40 -1.68 35.82 -3.54
C GLY A 40 -0.19 35.66 -3.85
N ASN A 41 0.12 34.91 -4.91
CA ASN A 41 1.43 34.73 -5.58
C ASN A 41 2.66 34.41 -4.70
N GLY A 42 2.48 34.13 -3.41
CA GLY A 42 3.54 33.75 -2.48
C GLY A 42 3.80 32.26 -2.54
N SER A 43 5.08 31.86 -2.56
CA SER A 43 5.51 30.46 -2.51
C SER A 43 4.91 29.75 -1.28
N SER A 44 3.83 28.98 -1.47
CA SER A 44 3.22 28.25 -0.37
C SER A 44 4.16 27.13 0.06
N SER A 45 4.42 27.01 1.37
CA SER A 45 5.19 25.87 1.88
C SER A 45 4.55 24.55 1.46
N PRO A 46 5.34 23.57 0.98
CA PRO A 46 4.82 22.28 0.55
C PRO A 46 4.11 21.57 1.69
N LEU A 47 2.88 21.13 1.47
CA LEU A 47 2.14 20.27 2.37
C LEU A 47 2.68 18.86 2.21
N VAL A 48 3.09 18.24 3.31
CA VAL A 48 3.50 16.84 3.36
C VAL A 48 2.54 16.10 4.27
N ARG A 49 2.01 14.97 3.81
CA ARG A 49 1.09 14.14 4.58
C ARG A 49 1.46 12.68 4.39
N GLU A 50 1.61 11.97 5.50
CA GLU A 50 1.79 10.53 5.47
C GLU A 50 0.43 9.83 5.42
N VAL A 51 0.32 8.83 4.57
CA VAL A 51 -0.86 7.99 4.41
C VAL A 51 -0.42 6.53 4.47
N HIS A 52 -1.12 5.74 5.27
CA HIS A 52 -0.89 4.31 5.32
C HIS A 52 -1.81 3.67 4.28
N GLY A 53 -1.22 3.07 3.25
CA GLY A 53 -1.94 2.28 2.26
C GLY A 53 -1.65 0.79 2.41
N ALA A 54 -2.28 -0.03 1.59
CA ALA A 54 -2.22 -1.49 1.73
C ALA A 54 -0.83 -2.10 1.44
N LYS A 55 0.03 -1.40 0.68
CA LYS A 55 1.40 -1.83 0.35
C LYS A 55 2.46 -1.14 1.23
N GLY A 56 2.08 -0.24 2.14
CA GLY A 56 2.99 0.45 3.05
C GLY A 56 2.65 1.92 3.31
N LYS A 57 3.61 2.65 3.87
CA LYS A 57 3.50 4.10 4.09
C LYS A 57 3.82 4.86 2.80
N TYR A 58 2.91 5.73 2.44
CA TYR A 58 3.06 6.69 1.36
C TYR A 58 3.20 8.08 1.93
N THR A 59 4.14 8.84 1.40
CA THR A 59 4.22 10.28 1.63
C THR A 59 3.58 10.99 0.45
N LEU A 60 2.47 11.67 0.71
CA LEU A 60 1.90 12.67 -0.19
C LEU A 60 2.62 13.99 0.03
N ARG A 61 3.10 14.62 -1.04
CA ARG A 61 3.65 15.96 -1.01
C ARG A 61 2.93 16.82 -2.03
N GLY A 62 2.20 17.83 -1.57
CA GLY A 62 1.47 18.77 -2.39
C GLY A 62 2.08 20.17 -2.33
N SER A 63 2.22 20.81 -3.48
CA SER A 63 2.66 22.21 -3.60
C SER A 63 1.70 22.97 -4.50
N TYR A 64 1.34 24.18 -4.10
CA TYR A 64 0.62 25.11 -4.96
C TYR A 64 1.58 25.70 -6.00
N LEU A 65 1.22 25.63 -7.29
CA LEU A 65 2.06 26.12 -8.38
C LEU A 65 1.61 27.49 -8.93
N GLY A 66 0.51 28.05 -8.42
CA GLY A 66 -0.12 29.25 -8.96
C GLY A 66 -1.40 28.96 -9.74
N ALA A 67 -2.16 30.02 -10.02
CA ALA A 67 -3.19 30.01 -11.04
C ALA A 67 -2.53 30.50 -12.35
N PRO A 68 -2.38 29.66 -13.39
CA PRO A 68 -1.74 30.05 -14.64
C PRO A 68 -2.52 31.12 -15.40
N ASP A 69 -3.80 31.29 -15.09
CA ASP A 69 -4.64 32.41 -15.54
C ASP A 69 -5.84 32.59 -14.60
N ALA A 70 -6.41 33.80 -14.55
CA ALA A 70 -7.59 34.10 -13.72
C ALA A 70 -8.83 33.25 -14.08
N GLU A 71 -8.88 32.72 -15.30
CA GLU A 71 -9.93 31.81 -15.79
C GLU A 71 -9.55 30.32 -15.76
N ALA A 72 -8.24 29.99 -15.68
CA ALA A 72 -7.75 28.62 -15.82
C ALA A 72 -7.79 27.79 -14.53
N GLY A 73 -8.14 28.42 -13.40
CA GLY A 73 -8.26 27.79 -12.10
C GLY A 73 -6.92 27.53 -11.41
N THR A 74 -6.99 26.98 -10.19
CA THR A 74 -5.82 26.71 -9.35
C THR A 74 -5.08 25.46 -9.82
N THR A 75 -3.77 25.58 -10.07
CA THR A 75 -2.89 24.43 -10.36
C THR A 75 -2.15 24.00 -9.09
N VAL A 76 -2.30 22.71 -8.76
CA VAL A 76 -1.66 22.06 -7.62
C VAL A 76 -0.87 20.86 -8.13
N PHE A 77 0.35 20.69 -7.62
CA PHE A 77 1.19 19.54 -7.91
C PHE A 77 1.24 18.62 -6.68
N ILE A 78 0.81 17.37 -6.82
CA ILE A 78 0.85 16.36 -5.75
C ILE A 78 1.73 15.19 -6.20
N THR A 79 2.77 14.89 -5.43
CA THR A 79 3.61 13.69 -5.60
C THR A 79 3.26 12.68 -4.52
N LEU A 80 3.18 11.41 -4.89
CA LEU A 80 3.13 10.28 -3.95
C LEU A 80 4.44 9.49 -4.03
N ALA A 81 5.10 9.31 -2.91
CA ALA A 81 6.25 8.44 -2.80
C ALA A 81 5.94 7.30 -1.81
N LEU A 82 6.14 6.05 -2.22
CA LEU A 82 6.17 4.92 -1.29
C LEU A 82 7.46 5.04 -0.46
N THR A 83 7.33 5.37 0.82
CA THR A 83 8.46 5.71 1.70
C THR A 83 8.93 4.49 2.48
N ALA A 84 8.01 3.60 2.82
CA ALA A 84 8.32 2.31 3.42
C ALA A 84 7.28 1.28 2.99
N VAL A 85 7.73 0.13 2.49
CA VAL A 85 6.89 -1.07 2.47
C VAL A 85 6.73 -1.47 3.93
N GLU A 86 5.61 -1.15 4.56
CA GLU A 86 5.35 -1.73 5.87
C GLU A 86 5.17 -3.23 5.68
N PRO A 87 5.87 -4.07 6.47
CA PRO A 87 5.60 -5.49 6.45
C PRO A 87 4.11 -5.66 6.76
N LEU A 88 3.39 -6.30 5.84
CA LEU A 88 1.95 -6.51 5.98
C LEU A 88 1.66 -7.08 7.37
N SER A 89 0.99 -6.29 8.19
CA SER A 89 0.69 -6.69 9.56
C SER A 89 -0.16 -7.96 9.52
N GLU A 90 -0.03 -8.80 10.56
CA GLU A 90 -0.83 -10.02 10.65
C GLU A 90 -2.33 -9.71 10.56
N GLN A 91 -2.78 -8.58 11.12
CA GLN A 91 -4.16 -8.11 10.99
C GLN A 91 -4.55 -7.79 9.55
N ALA A 92 -3.67 -7.12 8.79
CA ALA A 92 -3.92 -6.85 7.37
C ALA A 92 -4.01 -8.15 6.55
N LEU A 93 -3.18 -9.15 6.87
CA LEU A 93 -3.25 -10.47 6.24
C LEU A 93 -4.55 -11.20 6.57
N GLN A 94 -5.03 -11.13 7.81
CA GLN A 94 -6.32 -11.71 8.21
C GLN A 94 -7.47 -11.09 7.42
N GLN A 95 -7.54 -9.76 7.36
CA GLN A 95 -8.61 -9.04 6.67
C GLN A 95 -8.57 -9.27 5.16
N ARG A 96 -7.38 -9.27 4.56
CA ARG A 96 -7.23 -9.36 3.09
C ARG A 96 -7.44 -10.77 2.55
N PHE A 97 -7.02 -11.78 3.29
CA PHE A 97 -6.98 -13.17 2.79
C PHE A 97 -7.81 -14.14 3.64
N GLY A 98 -8.57 -13.65 4.61
CA GLY A 98 -9.36 -14.51 5.51
C GLY A 98 -8.51 -15.48 6.33
N LEU A 99 -7.24 -15.15 6.56
CA LEU A 99 -6.35 -15.95 7.39
C LEU A 99 -6.78 -15.86 8.86
N THR A 100 -6.55 -16.93 9.60
CA THR A 100 -6.58 -16.90 11.06
C THR A 100 -5.30 -16.26 11.59
N ARG A 101 -5.30 -15.86 12.87
CA ARG A 101 -4.11 -15.31 13.53
C ARG A 101 -2.85 -16.13 13.29
N ARG A 102 -2.90 -17.46 13.51
CA ARG A 102 -1.74 -18.34 13.31
C ARG A 102 -1.32 -18.48 11.85
N GLU A 103 -2.29 -18.54 10.93
CA GLU A 103 -1.98 -18.57 9.49
C GLU A 103 -1.31 -17.26 9.05
N SER A 104 -1.71 -16.11 9.60
CA SER A 104 -1.08 -14.81 9.30
C SER A 104 0.33 -14.69 9.85
N GLU A 105 0.58 -15.17 11.07
CA GLU A 105 1.92 -15.25 11.65
C GLU A 105 2.85 -16.09 10.75
N VAL A 106 2.35 -17.26 10.29
CA VAL A 106 3.10 -18.14 9.38
C VAL A 106 3.31 -17.49 8.00
N ALA A 107 2.29 -16.90 7.40
CA ALA A 107 2.40 -16.21 6.11
C ALA A 107 3.42 -15.07 6.14
N ARG A 108 3.44 -14.28 7.23
CA ARG A 108 4.44 -13.23 7.45
C ARG A 108 5.86 -13.79 7.51
N LEU A 109 6.08 -14.85 8.31
CA LEU A 109 7.41 -15.48 8.41
C LEU A 109 7.86 -16.12 7.08
N ILE A 110 6.91 -16.59 6.26
CA ILE A 110 7.21 -17.06 4.90
C ILE A 110 7.72 -15.92 4.02
N VAL A 111 7.10 -14.73 4.08
CA VAL A 111 7.57 -13.53 3.36
C VAL A 111 8.96 -13.10 3.82
N GLU A 112 9.27 -13.29 5.11
CA GLU A 112 10.62 -13.07 5.67
C GLU A 112 11.65 -14.16 5.26
N GLY A 113 11.26 -15.12 4.42
CA GLY A 113 12.14 -16.18 3.92
C GLY A 113 12.43 -17.31 4.92
N LYS A 114 11.65 -17.43 6.00
CA LYS A 114 11.87 -18.45 7.03
C LYS A 114 11.42 -19.84 6.53
N SER A 115 12.20 -20.87 6.85
CA SER A 115 11.83 -22.28 6.63
C SER A 115 10.82 -22.77 7.67
N ASN A 116 10.15 -23.91 7.44
CA ASN A 116 9.20 -24.47 8.42
C ASN A 116 9.84 -24.78 9.77
N LEU A 117 11.13 -25.16 9.78
CA LEU A 117 11.88 -25.37 11.02
C LEU A 117 12.11 -24.05 11.78
N ALA A 118 12.47 -22.99 11.06
CA ALA A 118 12.64 -21.67 11.66
C ALA A 118 11.30 -21.08 12.15
N ILE A 119 10.21 -21.30 11.40
CA ILE A 119 8.86 -20.92 11.80
C ILE A 119 8.41 -21.68 13.05
N ALA A 120 8.65 -22.99 13.08
CA ALA A 120 8.36 -23.83 14.24
C ALA A 120 9.07 -23.31 15.50
N THR A 121 10.35 -22.99 15.36
CA THR A 121 11.16 -22.41 16.43
C THR A 121 10.60 -21.04 16.87
N ALA A 122 10.29 -20.16 15.92
CA ALA A 122 9.80 -18.82 16.20
C ALA A 122 8.42 -18.81 16.89
N LEU A 123 7.55 -19.77 16.55
CA LEU A 123 6.18 -19.83 17.07
C LEU A 123 6.01 -20.81 18.24
N GLY A 124 7.07 -21.53 18.64
CA GLY A 124 7.03 -22.52 19.72
C GLY A 124 6.15 -23.74 19.39
N ILE A 125 6.13 -24.16 18.12
CA ILE A 125 5.33 -25.29 17.62
C ILE A 125 6.22 -26.35 16.96
N SER A 126 5.66 -27.51 16.64
CA SER A 126 6.43 -28.55 15.91
C SER A 126 6.63 -28.17 14.43
N PRO A 127 7.71 -28.65 13.78
CA PRO A 127 7.90 -28.49 12.33
C PRO A 127 6.74 -29.03 11.50
N HIS A 128 6.11 -30.11 11.97
CA HIS A 128 4.92 -30.69 11.33
C HIS A 128 3.72 -29.75 11.44
N THR A 129 3.51 -29.12 12.60
CA THR A 129 2.46 -28.11 12.79
C THR A 129 2.71 -26.88 11.90
N ALA A 130 3.96 -26.43 11.78
CA ALA A 130 4.31 -25.33 10.88
C ALA A 130 4.05 -25.68 9.40
N HIS A 131 4.27 -26.93 9.00
CA HIS A 131 3.92 -27.44 7.68
C HIS A 131 2.41 -27.38 7.44
N HIS A 132 1.60 -27.89 8.38
CA HIS A 132 0.13 -27.83 8.29
C HIS A 132 -0.40 -26.41 8.16
N TYR A 133 0.14 -25.45 8.92
CA TYR A 133 -0.24 -24.05 8.75
C TYR A 133 0.17 -23.52 7.38
N THR A 134 1.33 -23.91 6.85
CA THR A 134 1.77 -23.51 5.51
C THR A 134 0.81 -24.02 4.44
N GLU A 135 0.39 -25.29 4.51
CA GLU A 135 -0.60 -25.87 3.58
C GLU A 135 -1.94 -25.14 3.65
N ARG A 136 -2.42 -24.82 4.85
CA ARG A 136 -3.65 -24.03 5.01
C ARG A 136 -3.53 -22.64 4.41
N VAL A 137 -2.37 -21.99 4.53
CA VAL A 137 -2.09 -20.71 3.88
C VAL A 137 -2.10 -20.86 2.37
N LEU A 138 -1.43 -21.89 1.80
CA LEU A 138 -1.46 -22.17 0.36
C LEU A 138 -2.90 -22.27 -0.18
N LEU A 139 -3.74 -23.05 0.52
CA LEU A 139 -5.14 -23.26 0.17
C LEU A 139 -5.94 -21.95 0.24
N LYS A 140 -5.81 -21.19 1.33
CA LYS A 140 -6.56 -19.92 1.49
C LYS A 140 -6.12 -18.85 0.51
N LEU A 141 -4.85 -18.83 0.15
CA LEU A 141 -4.33 -17.89 -0.84
C LEU A 141 -4.52 -18.41 -2.27
N ALA A 142 -5.02 -19.64 -2.47
CA ALA A 142 -5.15 -20.28 -3.78
C ALA A 142 -3.86 -20.20 -4.59
N VAL A 143 -2.75 -20.65 -3.99
CA VAL A 143 -1.42 -20.70 -4.60
C VAL A 143 -0.81 -22.09 -4.39
N ARG A 144 0.15 -22.45 -5.25
CA ARG A 144 0.72 -23.80 -5.32
C ARG A 144 2.08 -23.90 -4.65
N SER A 145 2.76 -22.78 -4.41
CA SER A 145 4.09 -22.77 -3.82
C SER A 145 4.26 -21.73 -2.71
N ARG A 146 5.22 -21.99 -1.82
CA ARG A 146 5.65 -21.04 -0.79
C ARG A 146 6.13 -19.72 -1.40
N GLY A 147 6.80 -19.79 -2.56
CA GLY A 147 7.24 -18.59 -3.29
C GLY A 147 6.05 -17.75 -3.76
N GLU A 148 5.00 -18.40 -4.25
CA GLU A 148 3.76 -17.72 -4.62
C GLU A 148 3.02 -17.11 -3.42
N ILE A 149 3.10 -17.71 -2.22
CA ILE A 149 2.62 -17.05 -0.99
C ILE A 149 3.31 -15.70 -0.84
N ALA A 150 4.65 -15.68 -0.89
CA ALA A 150 5.42 -14.46 -0.70
C ALA A 150 5.07 -13.42 -1.78
N ALA A 151 4.99 -13.84 -3.04
CA ALA A 151 4.61 -12.98 -4.15
C ALA A 151 3.21 -12.38 -3.96
N LYS A 152 2.21 -13.22 -3.67
CA LYS A 152 0.81 -12.81 -3.52
C LYS A 152 0.61 -11.90 -2.32
N VAL A 153 1.29 -12.18 -1.22
CA VAL A 153 1.29 -11.33 -0.02
C VAL A 153 1.91 -9.97 -0.36
N LEU A 154 3.09 -9.94 -0.98
CA LEU A 154 3.77 -8.69 -1.37
C LEU A 154 3.08 -7.92 -2.50
N GLY A 155 2.03 -8.49 -3.12
CA GLY A 155 1.36 -7.89 -4.27
C GLY A 155 2.22 -7.88 -5.54
N LEU A 156 3.15 -8.83 -5.64
CA LEU A 156 3.92 -9.10 -6.85
C LEU A 156 3.08 -10.03 -7.72
N SER A 157 2.39 -9.46 -8.71
CA SER A 157 1.65 -10.20 -9.73
C SER A 157 2.65 -10.88 -10.67
N PHE A 158 2.78 -12.20 -10.55
CA PHE A 158 3.35 -13.01 -11.63
C PHE A 158 2.19 -13.35 -12.58
N GLN A 159 2.24 -12.83 -13.81
CA GLN A 159 1.39 -13.35 -14.87
C GLN A 159 1.94 -14.73 -15.22
N GLU A 160 1.18 -15.79 -14.88
CA GLU A 160 1.39 -17.10 -15.50
C GLU A 160 0.97 -16.95 -16.96
N THR A 161 1.97 -16.89 -17.84
CA THR A 161 1.80 -17.05 -19.27
C THR A 161 1.34 -18.49 -19.52
N GLU A 162 0.09 -18.67 -19.94
CA GLU A 162 -0.35 -19.88 -20.66
C GLU A 162 -0.17 -19.69 -22.17
#